data_AF-A0A9E6ZWJ5-F1
#
_entry.id   AF-A0A9E6ZWJ5-F1
#
_cell.length_a   1.000
_cell.length_b   1.000
_cell.length_c   1.000
_cell.angle_alpha   90.00
_cell.angle_beta   90.00
_cell.angle_gamma   90.00
#
_symmetry.space_group_name_H-M   'P 1'
#
loop_
_entity.id
_entity.type
_entity.pdbx_description
1 polymer ?
#
loop_
_entity_poly.entity_id
_entity_poly.type
_entity_poly.pdbx_seq_one_letter_code
_entity_poly.pdbx_strand_id
1 'polypeptide(L)'
;MIYPEWPLSLPHAQMEGDGSGLMFRDPIETEMEGGDLRRRRRPGDDVMRLRFSFRFTAEQANTWASFVRDDLYYGTARFLMPVAIDGMPCDTRVMQMIGAPNFDGRSGSLRMYSFEAWVFPADMVPVE
;
A
#
# COMPACT_ATOMS: atom_id res chain seq x y z
N MET A 1 -4.49 -19.11 5.55
CA MET A 1 -3.94 -17.93 6.26
C MET A 1 -4.97 -16.83 6.08
N ILE A 2 -5.48 -16.25 7.16
CA ILE A 2 -6.52 -15.21 7.10
C ILE A 2 -5.82 -13.86 7.13
N TYR A 3 -6.16 -12.98 6.19
CA TYR A 3 -5.66 -11.61 6.15
C TYR A 3 -6.72 -10.68 6.76
N PRO A 4 -6.33 -9.70 7.59
CA PRO A 4 -7.24 -8.63 7.99
C PRO A 4 -7.79 -7.91 6.75
N GLU A 5 -9.07 -7.58 6.78
CA GLU A 5 -9.72 -6.83 5.71
C GLU A 5 -9.70 -5.34 6.00
N TRP A 6 -9.59 -4.53 4.94
CA TRP A 6 -9.72 -3.09 5.04
C TRP A 6 -11.07 -2.71 5.66
N PRO A 7 -11.09 -1.91 6.74
CA PRO A 7 -12.34 -1.57 7.42
C PRO A 7 -13.34 -0.87 6.49
N LEU A 8 -14.58 -1.37 6.45
CA LEU A 8 -15.64 -0.85 5.57
C LEU A 8 -16.01 0.63 5.83
N SER A 9 -15.74 1.13 7.03
CA SER A 9 -15.98 2.53 7.41
C SER A 9 -14.92 3.49 6.84
N LEU A 10 -13.79 2.97 6.36
CA LEU A 10 -12.71 3.76 5.78
C LEU A 10 -12.89 3.88 4.26
N PRO A 11 -12.68 5.08 3.68
CA PRO A 11 -12.63 5.22 2.24
C PRO A 11 -11.49 4.37 1.66
N HIS A 12 -11.78 3.68 0.56
CA HIS A 12 -10.81 2.85 -0.19
C HIS A 12 -10.46 3.45 -1.56
N ALA A 13 -11.32 4.33 -2.09
CA ALA A 13 -11.02 5.07 -3.31
C ALA A 13 -9.84 6.00 -3.07
N GLN A 14 -8.78 5.82 -3.84
CA GLN A 14 -7.63 6.71 -3.83
C GLN A 14 -8.05 8.13 -4.23
N MET A 15 -7.39 9.12 -3.65
CA MET A 15 -7.52 10.49 -4.14
C MET A 15 -6.92 10.62 -5.54
N GLU A 16 -7.61 11.38 -6.41
CA GLU A 16 -7.17 11.63 -7.78
C GLU A 16 -5.77 12.24 -7.82
N GLY A 17 -4.88 11.67 -8.64
CA GLY A 17 -3.49 12.11 -8.80
C GLY A 17 -2.48 11.49 -7.83
N ASP A 18 -2.91 10.63 -6.90
CA ASP A 18 -2.04 10.06 -5.87
C ASP A 18 -1.49 8.66 -6.19
N GLY A 19 -1.92 8.07 -7.31
CA GLY A 19 -1.45 6.78 -7.84
C GLY A 19 -0.02 6.80 -8.40
N SER A 20 0.86 7.61 -7.82
CA SER A 20 2.28 7.62 -8.19
C SER A 20 3.01 6.47 -7.50
N GLY A 21 3.75 5.69 -8.27
CA GLY A 21 4.45 4.53 -7.76
C GLY A 21 5.19 3.74 -8.84
N LEU A 22 5.94 2.74 -8.41
CA LEU A 22 6.62 1.82 -9.32
C LEU A 22 5.70 0.64 -9.63
N MET A 23 5.38 0.45 -10.90
CA MET A 23 4.58 -0.68 -11.39
C MET A 23 5.29 -2.04 -11.25
N PHE A 24 6.62 -2.02 -11.16
CA PHE A 24 7.43 -3.21 -10.97
C PHE A 24 8.62 -2.87 -10.08
N ARG A 25 9.16 -3.87 -9.39
CA ARG A 25 10.37 -3.69 -8.59
C ARG A 25 11.57 -3.37 -9.46
N ASP A 26 12.45 -2.54 -8.92
CA ASP A 26 13.73 -2.26 -9.57
C ASP A 26 14.55 -3.56 -9.77
N PRO A 27 15.23 -3.68 -10.92
CA PRO A 27 16.19 -4.75 -11.15
C PRO A 27 17.24 -4.81 -10.04
N ILE A 28 17.79 -6.00 -9.77
CA ILE A 28 18.95 -6.09 -8.88
C ILE A 28 20.16 -5.61 -9.68
N GLU A 29 20.79 -4.56 -9.19
CA GLU A 29 22.05 -4.06 -9.70
C GLU A 29 23.20 -4.61 -8.86
N THR A 30 24.27 -5.02 -9.53
CA THR A 30 25.53 -5.40 -8.88
C THR A 30 26.64 -4.62 -9.56
N GLU A 31 27.31 -3.78 -8.77
CA GLU A 31 28.47 -3.01 -9.21
C GLU A 31 29.68 -3.95 -9.28
N MET A 32 30.33 -3.96 -10.44
CA MET A 32 31.55 -4.73 -10.66
C MET A 32 32.74 -3.77 -10.62
N GLU A 33 33.87 -4.26 -10.12
CA GLU A 33 35.14 -3.52 -10.11
C GLU A 33 35.50 -3.13 -11.56
N GLY A 34 35.53 -1.82 -11.85
CA GLY A 34 35.64 -1.27 -13.21
C GLY A 34 34.49 -0.33 -13.61
N GLY A 35 33.43 -0.22 -12.80
CA GLY A 35 32.31 0.70 -13.04
C GLY A 35 31.20 0.12 -13.92
N ASP A 36 31.29 -1.17 -14.28
CA ASP A 36 30.24 -1.87 -15.01
C ASP A 36 29.10 -2.31 -14.06
N LEU A 37 27.87 -1.99 -14.44
CA LEU A 37 26.66 -2.39 -13.72
C LEU A 37 26.03 -3.61 -14.39
N ARG A 38 26.04 -4.77 -13.71
CA ARG A 38 25.28 -5.94 -14.16
C ARG A 38 23.87 -5.90 -13.58
N ARG A 39 22.87 -5.77 -14.44
CA ARG A 39 21.44 -5.81 -14.08
C ARG A 39 20.86 -7.20 -14.29
N ARG A 40 20.09 -7.70 -13.31
CA ARG A 40 19.32 -8.96 -13.44
C ARG A 40 17.87 -8.76 -13.01
N ARG A 41 16.95 -9.51 -13.63
CA ARG A 41 15.56 -9.62 -13.15
C ARG A 41 15.58 -10.14 -11.72
N ARG A 42 14.84 -9.48 -10.84
CA ARG A 42 14.67 -9.93 -9.45
C ARG A 42 13.79 -11.18 -9.45
N PRO A 43 14.25 -12.33 -8.93
CA PRO A 43 13.39 -13.48 -8.73
C PRO A 43 12.38 -13.18 -7.60
N GLY A 44 11.11 -13.54 -7.79
CA GLY A 44 10.02 -13.33 -6.84
C GLY A 44 8.80 -12.68 -7.48
N ASP A 45 7.82 -12.33 -6.64
CA ASP A 45 6.55 -11.75 -7.07
C ASP A 45 6.73 -10.31 -7.58
N ASP A 46 6.06 -9.98 -8.69
CA ASP A 46 5.99 -8.62 -9.23
C ASP A 46 5.07 -7.78 -8.34
N VAL A 47 5.62 -7.28 -7.24
CA VAL A 47 4.95 -6.36 -6.33
C VAL A 47 5.12 -4.92 -6.81
N MET A 48 4.01 -4.20 -6.86
CA MET A 48 3.98 -2.76 -7.13
C MET A 48 4.25 -1.98 -5.85
N ARG A 49 4.94 -0.85 -5.93
CA ARG A 49 5.04 0.11 -4.81
C ARG A 49 4.14 1.29 -5.13
N LEU A 50 3.04 1.42 -4.41
CA LEU A 50 2.11 2.54 -4.58
C LEU A 50 2.02 3.37 -3.31
N ARG A 51 1.86 4.69 -3.49
CA ARG A 51 1.48 5.60 -2.42
C ARG A 51 -0.04 5.74 -2.39
N PHE A 52 -0.59 5.82 -1.17
CA PHE A 52 -2.01 6.00 -0.92
C PHE A 52 -2.19 7.18 0.04
N SER A 53 -3.12 8.08 -0.28
CA SER A 53 -3.55 9.16 0.60
C SER A 53 -5.07 9.18 0.71
N PHE A 54 -5.54 9.32 1.95
CA PHE A 54 -6.94 9.35 2.32
C PHE A 54 -7.23 10.54 3.22
N ARG A 55 -8.46 11.05 3.12
CA ARG A 55 -9.01 12.03 4.05
C ARG A 55 -9.98 11.33 4.99
N PHE A 56 -9.69 11.36 6.28
CA PHE A 56 -10.51 10.74 7.31
C PHE A 56 -11.20 11.80 8.17
N THR A 57 -12.43 11.52 8.58
CA THR A 57 -13.05 12.18 9.74
C THR A 57 -12.33 11.79 11.03
N ALA A 58 -12.67 12.42 12.16
CA ALA A 58 -12.09 12.05 13.45
C ALA A 58 -12.37 10.59 13.85
N GLU A 59 -13.58 10.09 13.56
CA GLU A 59 -13.97 8.70 13.85
C GLU A 59 -13.24 7.70 12.95
N GLN A 60 -13.11 8.02 11.66
CA GLN A 60 -12.34 7.22 10.71
C GLN A 60 -10.86 7.20 11.07
N ALA A 61 -10.30 8.33 11.52
CA ALA A 61 -8.90 8.39 11.97
C ALA A 61 -8.64 7.46 13.17
N ASN A 62 -9.58 7.37 14.12
CA ASN A 62 -9.48 6.43 15.24
C ASN A 62 -9.58 4.97 14.78
N THR A 63 -10.47 4.70 13.81
CA THR A 63 -10.59 3.36 13.22
C THR A 63 -9.31 2.97 12.50
N TRP A 64 -8.75 3.86 11.68
CA TRP A 64 -7.48 3.66 10.99
C TRP A 64 -6.33 3.41 11.96
N ALA A 65 -6.21 4.22 13.02
CA ALA A 65 -5.15 4.04 14.01
C ALA A 65 -5.27 2.69 14.75
N SER A 66 -6.50 2.26 15.05
CA SER A 66 -6.74 0.96 15.70
C SER A 66 -6.42 -0.19 14.74
N PHE A 67 -6.86 -0.12 13.49
CA PHE A 67 -6.55 -1.11 12.46
C PHE A 67 -5.03 -1.27 12.24
N VAL A 68 -4.31 -0.16 12.08
CA VAL A 68 -2.84 -0.20 11.90
C VAL A 68 -2.13 -0.79 13.12
N ARG A 69 -2.60 -0.47 14.33
CA ARG A 69 -1.98 -0.93 15.58
C ARG A 69 -2.30 -2.40 15.86
N ASP A 70 -3.57 -2.74 15.85
CA ASP A 70 -4.11 -3.98 16.41
C ASP A 70 -4.16 -5.11 15.37
N ASP A 71 -4.63 -4.80 14.16
CA ASP A 71 -4.77 -5.80 13.08
C ASP A 71 -3.51 -5.91 12.23
N LEU A 72 -2.84 -4.79 11.95
CA LEU A 72 -1.63 -4.78 11.13
C LEU A 72 -0.33 -4.89 11.93
N TYR A 73 -0.39 -4.98 13.25
CA TYR A 73 0.77 -4.99 14.15
C TYR A 73 1.79 -3.91 13.78
N TYR A 74 1.33 -2.65 13.77
CA TYR A 74 2.10 -1.47 13.36
C TYR A 74 2.57 -1.50 11.89
N GLY A 75 1.75 -2.05 11.00
CA GLY A 75 2.01 -2.08 9.55
C GLY A 75 2.93 -3.22 9.09
N THR A 76 3.20 -4.21 9.94
CA THR A 76 4.04 -5.36 9.59
C THR A 76 3.26 -6.48 8.90
N ALA A 77 1.96 -6.60 9.18
CA ALA A 77 1.11 -7.62 8.58
C ALA A 77 0.67 -7.28 7.14
N ARG A 78 0.27 -8.32 6.40
CA ARG A 78 -0.42 -8.20 5.12
C ARG A 78 -1.92 -8.10 5.34
N PHE A 79 -2.62 -7.34 4.50
CA PHE A 79 -4.06 -7.14 4.59
C PHE A 79 -4.71 -7.09 3.20
N LEU A 80 -6.03 -7.27 3.14
CA LEU A 80 -6.81 -7.16 1.91
C LEU A 80 -7.41 -5.78 1.80
N MET A 81 -7.29 -5.16 0.63
CA MET A 81 -7.88 -3.85 0.37
C MET A 81 -8.35 -3.75 -1.08
N PRO A 82 -9.52 -3.16 -1.34
CA PRO A 82 -9.95 -2.84 -2.69
C PRO A 82 -9.16 -1.63 -3.20
N VAL A 83 -8.44 -1.82 -4.30
CA VAL A 83 -7.59 -0.79 -4.92
C VAL A 83 -7.95 -0.66 -6.39
N ALA A 84 -8.12 0.58 -6.85
CA ALA A 84 -8.16 0.91 -8.26
C ALA A 84 -6.72 1.18 -8.75
N ILE A 85 -6.29 0.46 -9.78
CA ILE A 85 -4.97 0.64 -10.41
C ILE A 85 -5.21 1.12 -11.84
N ASP A 86 -4.51 2.15 -12.30
CA ASP A 86 -4.58 2.66 -13.68
C ASP A 86 -6.00 3.01 -14.18
N GLY A 87 -6.86 3.52 -13.30
CA GLY A 87 -8.24 3.90 -13.66
C GLY A 87 -9.19 2.72 -13.90
N MET A 88 -8.73 1.50 -13.60
CA MET A 88 -9.57 0.29 -13.63
C MET A 88 -10.49 0.22 -12.40
N PRO A 89 -11.59 -0.56 -12.48
CA PRO A 89 -12.44 -0.83 -11.33
C PRO A 89 -11.64 -1.37 -10.14
N CYS A 90 -12.09 -1.04 -8.93
CA CYS A 90 -11.47 -1.51 -7.69
C CYS A 90 -11.45 -3.04 -7.67
N ASP A 91 -10.26 -3.60 -7.46
CA ASP A 91 -10.05 -5.03 -7.29
C ASP A 91 -9.40 -5.26 -5.92
N THR A 92 -9.77 -6.35 -5.25
CA THR A 92 -9.21 -6.67 -3.94
C THR A 92 -7.79 -7.15 -4.12
N ARG A 93 -6.85 -6.57 -3.38
CA ARG A 93 -5.43 -6.94 -3.44
C ARG A 93 -4.89 -7.20 -2.05
N VAL A 94 -3.94 -8.12 -1.99
CA VAL A 94 -3.08 -8.26 -0.81
C VAL A 94 -2.11 -7.09 -0.82
N MET A 95 -1.99 -6.42 0.33
CA MET A 95 -1.15 -5.25 0.53
C MET A 95 -0.29 -5.40 1.77
N GLN A 96 0.84 -4.71 1.79
CA GLN A 96 1.70 -4.60 2.97
C GLN A 96 2.26 -3.18 3.07
N MET A 97 2.14 -2.54 4.24
CA MET A 97 2.66 -1.19 4.45
C MET A 97 4.19 -1.14 4.40
N ILE A 98 4.71 -0.03 3.89
CA ILE A 98 6.14 0.29 3.86
C ILE A 98 6.37 1.45 4.83
N GLY A 99 6.99 1.15 5.96
CA GLY A 99 7.22 2.14 7.00
C GLY A 99 5.94 2.58 7.71
N ALA A 100 6.03 3.74 8.38
CA ALA A 100 4.92 4.29 9.15
C ALA A 100 3.99 5.15 8.27
N PRO A 101 2.68 5.20 8.58
CA PRO A 101 1.78 6.14 7.92
C PRO A 101 2.16 7.58 8.29
N ASN A 102 2.18 8.45 7.29
CA ASN A 102 2.30 9.88 7.45
C ASN A 102 0.94 10.49 7.81
N PHE A 103 0.98 11.45 8.72
CA PHE A 103 -0.17 12.22 9.15
C PHE A 103 0.07 13.70 8.87
N ASP A 104 -0.80 14.32 8.08
CA ASP A 104 -0.84 15.78 7.93
C ASP A 104 -2.04 16.33 8.71
N GLY A 105 -1.73 17.03 9.81
CA GLY A 105 -2.70 17.57 10.75
C GLY A 105 -3.18 18.98 10.42
N ARG A 106 -3.06 19.45 9.16
CA ARG A 106 -3.57 20.78 8.76
C ARG A 106 -5.00 20.99 9.26
N SER A 107 -5.23 22.18 9.81
CA SER A 107 -6.47 22.60 10.47
C SER A 107 -7.68 22.46 9.55
N GLY A 108 -8.57 21.53 9.88
CA GLY A 108 -9.81 21.20 9.15
C GLY A 108 -10.55 20.04 9.80
N SER A 109 -11.80 19.79 9.41
CA SER A 109 -12.62 18.67 9.90
C SER A 109 -12.16 17.30 9.38
N LEU A 110 -11.36 17.30 8.32
CA LEU A 110 -10.77 16.10 7.70
C LEU A 110 -9.26 16.10 7.89
N ARG A 111 -8.74 14.94 8.29
CA ARG A 111 -7.32 14.66 8.50
C ARG A 111 -6.77 13.88 7.32
N MET A 112 -5.62 14.29 6.80
CA MET A 112 -4.99 13.57 5.69
C MET A 112 -4.01 12.53 6.25
N TYR A 113 -4.22 11.28 5.87
CA TYR A 113 -3.32 10.16 6.16
C TYR A 113 -2.77 9.66 4.85
N SER A 114 -1.47 9.39 4.80
CA SER A 114 -0.85 8.75 3.64
C SER A 114 0.10 7.65 4.06
N PHE A 115 0.19 6.61 3.26
CA PHE A 115 1.17 5.54 3.46
C PHE A 115 1.61 4.99 2.11
N GLU A 116 2.76 4.35 2.11
CA GLU A 116 3.21 3.57 0.96
C GLU A 116 2.99 2.09 1.25
N ALA A 117 2.68 1.32 0.22
CA ALA A 117 2.48 -0.11 0.35
C ALA A 117 3.01 -0.88 -0.86
N TRP A 118 3.45 -2.10 -0.57
CA TRP A 118 3.58 -3.13 -1.59
C TRP A 118 2.19 -3.65 -1.93
N VAL A 119 1.84 -3.62 -3.21
CA VAL A 119 0.60 -4.17 -3.75
C VAL A 119 0.95 -5.42 -4.52
N PHE A 120 0.39 -6.54 -4.08
CA PHE A 120 0.65 -7.85 -4.67
C PHE A 120 -0.29 -8.11 -5.86
N PRO A 121 0.13 -8.94 -6.83
CA PRO A 121 -0.72 -9.28 -7.96
C PRO A 121 -1.98 -10.07 -7.55
N ALA A 122 -3.02 -10.05 -8.38
CA ALA A 122 -4.36 -10.57 -8.04
C ALA A 122 -4.37 -12.08 -7.77
N ASP A 123 -3.45 -12.81 -8.38
CA ASP A 123 -3.23 -14.24 -8.19
C ASP A 123 -2.80 -14.60 -6.77
N MET A 124 -2.35 -13.62 -5.97
CA MET A 124 -1.99 -13.82 -4.56
C MET A 124 -3.16 -13.65 -3.59
N VAL A 125 -4.33 -13.23 -4.08
CA VAL A 125 -5.54 -13.15 -3.26
C VAL A 125 -6.05 -14.58 -3.06
N PRO A 126 -6.19 -15.07 -1.82
CA PRO A 126 -6.74 -16.40 -1.58
C PRO A 126 -8.16 -16.46 -2.14
N VAL A 127 -8.41 -17.41 -3.03
CA VAL A 127 -9.75 -17.71 -3.54
C VAL A 127 -10.52 -18.40 -2.41
N GLU A 128 -11.67 -17.85 -2.04
CA GLU A 128 -12.60 -18.47 -1.08
C GLU A 128 -13.17 -19.80 -1.59
#